data_AF-A0A7W2PU25-F1
#
_entry.id   AF-A0A7W2PU25-F1
#
_cell.length_a   1.000
_cell.length_b   1.000
_cell.length_c   1.000
_cell.angle_alpha   90.00
_cell.angle_beta   90.00
_cell.angle_gamma   90.00
#
_symmetry.space_group_name_H-M   'P 1'
#
loop_
_entity.id
_entity.type
_entity.pdbx_description
1 polymer ?
#
loop_
_entity_poly.entity_id
_entity_poly.type
_entity_poly.pdbx_seq_one_letter_code
_entity_poly.pdbx_strand_id
1 'polypeptide(L)'
;MKELGWNKDNPFMPDLKTVKDVKEYIAAGGIGAIEARIERAFSVRFGELKEKISRLFDIELNDPFLANLLLTSILVDTRALFLESDRQKRNATLQNVYRSRRMDDRAAAVDAVFDEELLQGISLRVVIKAWVDKRVVHMDWLWDDDEVILFKRMESLIFDGGIKNLLVVLLELIAEYEEVVSRFGENVQEQMERVFRAMTGGMEAES
;
A
#
# COMPACT_ATOMS: atom_id res chain seq x y z
N MET A 1 5.09 -10.88 -20.08
CA MET A 1 4.96 -9.72 -20.99
C MET A 1 6.36 -9.25 -21.33
N LYS A 2 6.81 -9.47 -22.58
CA LYS A 2 7.91 -8.66 -23.13
C LYS A 2 7.46 -7.19 -23.08
N GLU A 3 8.43 -6.28 -22.98
CA GLU A 3 8.25 -4.83 -22.87
C GLU A 3 7.39 -4.27 -24.02
N LEU A 4 6.08 -4.41 -23.90
CA LEU A 4 5.16 -3.49 -24.57
C LEU A 4 5.54 -2.11 -24.04
N GLY A 5 5.86 -1.19 -24.95
CA GLY A 5 6.11 0.20 -24.58
C GLY A 5 4.95 0.73 -23.73
N TRP A 6 5.16 1.82 -23.01
CA TRP A 6 4.12 2.36 -22.14
C TRP A 6 3.50 3.59 -22.76
N ASN A 7 2.16 3.66 -22.70
CA ASN A 7 1.46 4.88 -23.01
C ASN A 7 1.84 5.95 -21.97
N LYS A 8 2.32 7.12 -22.44
CA LYS A 8 2.71 8.23 -21.56
C LYS A 8 1.51 8.89 -20.87
N ASP A 9 0.34 8.83 -21.50
CA ASP A 9 -0.88 9.50 -21.05
C ASP A 9 -1.74 8.60 -20.15
N ASN A 10 -1.60 7.28 -20.27
CA ASN A 10 -2.27 6.30 -19.40
C ASN A 10 -1.28 5.24 -18.88
N PRO A 11 -0.89 5.28 -17.59
CA PRO A 11 0.08 4.35 -17.02
C PRO A 11 -0.43 2.90 -16.94
N PHE A 12 -1.72 2.67 -17.13
CA PHE A 12 -2.35 1.35 -17.07
C PHE A 12 -2.70 0.78 -18.46
N MET A 13 -2.36 1.50 -19.53
CA MET A 13 -2.53 1.03 -20.89
C MET A 13 -1.16 0.76 -21.55
N PRO A 14 -0.87 -0.47 -22.00
CA PRO A 14 0.32 -0.72 -22.80
C PRO A 14 0.17 -0.06 -24.18
N ASP A 15 1.30 0.30 -24.78
CA ASP A 15 1.38 0.85 -26.14
C ASP A 15 1.19 -0.27 -27.16
N LEU A 16 -0.07 -0.54 -27.50
CA LEU A 16 -0.48 -1.61 -28.42
C LEU A 16 -0.31 -1.16 -29.87
N LYS A 17 0.82 -1.50 -30.50
CA LYS A 17 1.14 -1.06 -31.88
C LYS A 17 0.69 -2.04 -32.95
N THR A 18 0.60 -3.32 -32.61
CA THR A 18 0.34 -4.40 -33.57
C THR A 18 -0.85 -5.26 -33.14
N VAL A 19 -1.44 -5.98 -34.10
CA VAL A 19 -2.49 -6.98 -33.82
C VAL A 19 -1.99 -8.05 -32.85
N LYS A 20 -0.69 -8.38 -32.89
CA LYS A 20 -0.08 -9.33 -31.95
C LYS A 20 -0.11 -8.77 -30.53
N ASP A 21 0.24 -7.51 -30.34
CA ASP A 21 0.21 -6.85 -29.03
C ASP A 21 -1.20 -6.85 -28.44
N VAL A 22 -2.22 -6.57 -29.27
CA VAL A 22 -3.63 -6.62 -28.86
C VAL A 22 -4.02 -8.02 -28.43
N LYS A 23 -3.66 -9.06 -29.21
CA LYS A 23 -3.95 -10.46 -28.87
C LYS A 23 -3.27 -10.88 -27.57
N GLU A 24 -2.00 -10.50 -27.36
CA GLU A 24 -1.26 -10.79 -26.13
C GLU A 24 -1.87 -10.06 -24.92
N TYR A 25 -2.31 -8.81 -25.09
CA TYR A 25 -2.98 -8.05 -24.03
C TYR A 25 -4.32 -8.66 -23.63
N ILE A 26 -5.17 -9.02 -24.60
CA ILE A 26 -6.44 -9.70 -24.34
C ILE A 26 -6.20 -11.05 -23.65
N ALA A 27 -5.23 -11.84 -24.13
CA ALA A 27 -4.87 -13.12 -23.51
C ALA A 27 -4.33 -12.96 -22.08
N ALA A 28 -3.74 -11.81 -21.75
CA ALA A 28 -3.29 -11.47 -20.40
C ALA A 28 -4.40 -10.94 -19.48
N GLY A 29 -5.66 -10.91 -19.93
CA GLY A 29 -6.83 -10.44 -19.18
C GLY A 29 -7.40 -9.10 -19.66
N GLY A 30 -6.78 -8.46 -20.66
CA GLY A 30 -7.29 -7.24 -21.28
C GLY A 30 -7.42 -6.05 -20.32
N ILE A 31 -8.53 -5.33 -20.43
CA ILE A 31 -8.82 -4.15 -19.61
C ILE A 31 -8.79 -4.51 -18.13
N GLY A 32 -8.08 -3.72 -17.31
CA GLY A 32 -7.90 -3.95 -15.88
C GLY A 32 -6.81 -4.96 -15.53
N ALA A 33 -6.15 -5.62 -16.49
CA ALA A 33 -5.17 -6.65 -16.19
C ALA A 33 -3.91 -6.12 -15.49
N ILE A 34 -3.49 -4.89 -15.80
CA ILE A 34 -2.32 -4.26 -15.18
C ILE A 34 -2.65 -3.83 -13.76
N GLU A 35 -3.77 -3.13 -13.59
CA GLU A 35 -4.31 -2.70 -12.30
C GLU A 35 -4.54 -3.90 -11.36
N ALA A 36 -5.18 -4.96 -11.85
CA ALA A 36 -5.40 -6.17 -11.06
C ALA A 36 -4.08 -6.86 -10.68
N ARG A 37 -3.04 -6.77 -11.52
CA ARG A 37 -1.72 -7.28 -11.17
C ARG A 37 -1.03 -6.44 -10.10
N ILE A 38 -1.15 -5.11 -10.18
CA ILE A 38 -0.65 -4.19 -9.16
C ILE A 38 -1.33 -4.47 -7.83
N GLU A 39 -2.66 -4.62 -7.84
CA GLU A 39 -3.44 -4.90 -6.64
C GLU A 39 -3.16 -6.28 -6.05
N ARG A 40 -2.96 -7.32 -6.87
CA ARG A 40 -2.50 -8.63 -6.37
C ARG A 40 -1.13 -8.56 -5.70
N ALA A 41 -0.21 -7.77 -6.24
CA ALA A 41 1.10 -7.58 -5.62
C ALA A 41 0.98 -6.80 -4.30
N PHE A 42 0.12 -5.79 -4.27
CA PHE A 42 -0.22 -5.04 -3.07
C PHE A 42 -0.82 -5.95 -1.99
N SER A 43 -1.86 -6.72 -2.33
CA SER A 43 -2.64 -7.50 -1.37
C SER A 43 -1.80 -8.56 -0.65
N VAL A 44 -0.86 -9.20 -1.36
CA VAL A 44 0.10 -10.14 -0.76
C VAL A 44 0.95 -9.44 0.30
N ARG A 45 1.59 -8.32 -0.05
CA ARG A 45 2.43 -7.55 0.89
C ARG A 45 1.64 -6.96 2.04
N PHE A 46 0.41 -6.54 1.77
CA PHE A 46 -0.48 -5.97 2.77
C PHE A 46 -0.99 -7.03 3.77
N GLY A 47 -1.24 -8.25 3.30
CA GLY A 47 -1.52 -9.41 4.18
C GLY A 47 -0.32 -9.77 5.06
N GLU A 48 0.90 -9.77 4.50
CA GLU A 48 2.12 -9.96 5.29
C GLU A 48 2.30 -8.86 6.35
N LEU A 49 1.99 -7.61 6.03
CA LEU A 49 2.02 -6.51 7.00
C LEU A 49 1.05 -6.77 8.16
N LYS A 50 -0.19 -7.18 7.87
CA LYS A 50 -1.17 -7.58 8.90
C LYS A 50 -0.61 -8.68 9.80
N GLU A 51 -0.04 -9.72 9.21
CA GLU A 51 0.54 -10.83 9.95
C GLU A 51 1.71 -10.39 10.84
N LYS A 52 2.59 -9.49 10.37
CA LYS A 52 3.68 -8.93 11.17
C LYS A 52 3.15 -8.15 12.37
N ILE A 53 2.09 -7.35 12.19
CA ILE A 53 1.45 -6.59 13.26
C ILE A 53 0.85 -7.56 14.30
N SER A 54 0.10 -8.57 13.86
CA SER A 54 -0.45 -9.59 14.77
C SER A 54 0.64 -10.30 15.57
N ARG A 55 1.70 -10.76 14.89
CA ARG A 55 2.84 -11.40 15.56
C ARG A 55 3.54 -10.46 16.54
N LEU A 56 3.64 -9.17 16.24
CA LEU A 56 4.24 -8.19 17.15
C LEU A 56 3.43 -8.05 18.45
N PHE A 57 2.10 -8.09 18.38
CA PHE A 57 1.24 -8.08 19.57
C PHE A 57 1.31 -9.38 20.38
N ASP A 58 1.55 -10.51 19.71
CA ASP A 58 1.64 -11.83 20.34
C ASP A 58 3.04 -12.16 20.89
N ILE A 59 4.03 -11.27 20.72
CA ILE A 59 5.38 -11.49 21.25
C ILE A 59 5.34 -11.54 22.77
N GLU A 60 5.93 -12.60 23.33
CA GLU A 60 6.22 -12.68 24.75
C GLU A 60 7.12 -11.50 25.16
N LEU A 61 6.83 -10.87 26.30
CA LEU A 61 7.51 -9.67 26.83
C LEU A 61 9.06 -9.75 26.91
N ASN A 62 9.65 -10.92 26.67
CA ASN A 62 11.08 -11.21 26.80
C ASN A 62 11.84 -11.43 25.48
N ASP A 63 11.27 -11.11 24.31
CA ASP A 63 12.02 -11.09 23.04
C ASP A 63 12.11 -9.70 22.38
N PRO A 64 12.94 -8.78 22.92
CA PRO A 64 13.16 -7.47 22.32
C PRO A 64 13.78 -7.53 20.93
N PHE A 65 14.56 -8.58 20.62
CA PHE A 65 15.22 -8.71 19.33
C PHE A 65 14.19 -8.96 18.22
N LEU A 66 13.29 -9.93 18.43
CA LEU A 66 12.22 -10.22 17.48
C LEU A 66 11.25 -9.04 17.34
N ALA A 67 10.91 -8.37 18.45
CA ALA A 67 10.06 -7.18 18.41
C ALA A 67 10.66 -6.07 17.54
N ASN A 68 11.97 -5.80 17.70
CA ASN A 68 12.68 -4.82 16.89
C ASN A 68 12.76 -5.22 15.41
N LEU A 69 12.95 -6.51 15.12
CA LEU A 69 12.99 -7.03 13.75
C LEU A 69 11.62 -6.88 13.06
N LEU A 70 10.54 -7.23 13.74
CA LEU A 70 9.18 -7.07 13.21
C LEU A 70 8.84 -5.60 13.01
N LEU A 71 9.12 -4.74 14.00
CA LEU A 71 8.88 -3.31 13.92
C LEU A 71 9.62 -2.68 12.74
N THR A 72 10.90 -3.03 12.54
CA THR A 72 11.68 -2.56 11.40
C THR A 72 11.05 -3.01 10.07
N SER A 73 10.61 -4.28 9.99
CA SER A 73 9.93 -4.82 8.81
C SER A 73 8.60 -4.11 8.52
N ILE A 74 7.80 -3.83 9.55
CA ILE A 74 6.54 -3.07 9.47
C ILE A 74 6.78 -1.66 8.94
N LEU A 75 7.82 -0.97 9.42
CA LEU A 75 8.14 0.39 8.97
C LEU A 75 8.56 0.42 7.50
N VAL A 76 9.34 -0.58 7.07
CA VAL A 76 9.74 -0.72 5.66
C VAL A 76 8.52 -0.95 4.77
N ASP A 77 7.64 -1.88 5.15
CA ASP A 77 6.39 -2.13 4.42
C ASP A 77 5.50 -0.89 4.40
N THR A 78 5.39 -0.19 5.53
CA THR A 78 4.61 1.05 5.63
C THR A 78 5.10 2.09 4.62
N ARG A 79 6.41 2.32 4.58
CA ARG A 79 7.01 3.22 3.59
C ARG A 79 6.71 2.78 2.16
N ALA A 80 6.81 1.48 1.88
CA ALA A 80 6.63 0.95 0.53
C ALA A 80 5.16 0.98 0.05
N LEU A 81 4.21 0.69 0.95
CA LEU A 81 2.79 0.50 0.63
C LEU A 81 1.98 1.79 0.71
N PHE A 82 2.43 2.80 1.45
CA PHE A 82 1.66 4.02 1.66
C PHE A 82 2.41 5.33 1.37
N LEU A 83 3.74 5.37 1.41
CA LEU A 83 4.47 6.66 1.30
C LEU A 83 4.97 6.93 -0.12
N GLU A 84 4.07 6.77 -1.08
CA GLU A 84 4.31 6.90 -2.51
C GLU A 84 5.00 8.23 -2.87
N SER A 85 5.72 8.22 -3.99
CA SER A 85 6.03 9.45 -4.73
C SER A 85 4.99 9.62 -5.83
N ASP A 86 4.42 10.82 -5.95
CA ASP A 86 3.43 11.20 -6.99
C ASP A 86 3.85 10.88 -8.44
N ARG A 87 5.14 10.61 -8.65
CA ARG A 87 5.72 10.27 -9.96
C ARG A 87 5.51 8.81 -10.35
N GLN A 88 5.26 7.90 -9.42
CA GLN A 88 5.29 6.45 -9.66
C GLN A 88 3.90 5.81 -9.60
N LYS A 89 2.99 6.26 -10.48
CA LYS A 89 1.57 5.83 -10.60
C LYS A 89 1.29 4.33 -10.80
N ARG A 90 2.33 3.48 -10.90
CA ARG A 90 2.22 2.02 -11.07
C ARG A 90 2.76 1.24 -9.87
N ASN A 91 3.22 1.94 -8.83
CA ASN A 91 3.60 1.27 -7.61
C ASN A 91 2.37 0.64 -6.96
N ALA A 92 2.57 -0.52 -6.34
CA ALA A 92 1.57 -1.23 -5.57
C ALA A 92 1.40 -0.57 -4.20
N THR A 93 0.84 0.64 -4.20
CA THR A 93 0.47 1.41 -3.01
C THR A 93 -1.04 1.40 -2.81
N LEU A 94 -1.50 1.59 -1.58
CA LEU A 94 -2.94 1.61 -1.29
C LEU A 94 -3.65 2.74 -2.04
N GLN A 95 -3.02 3.91 -2.16
CA GLN A 95 -3.55 5.02 -2.93
C GLN A 95 -3.73 4.67 -4.41
N ASN A 96 -2.77 4.01 -5.05
CA ASN A 96 -2.91 3.60 -6.44
C ASN A 96 -3.95 2.51 -6.63
N VAL A 97 -4.08 1.59 -5.67
CA VAL A 97 -5.16 0.60 -5.68
C VAL A 97 -6.52 1.33 -5.66
N TYR A 98 -6.74 2.27 -4.74
CA TYR A 98 -7.98 3.04 -4.68
C TYR A 98 -8.23 3.89 -5.94
N ARG A 99 -7.21 4.59 -6.46
CA ARG A 99 -7.32 5.35 -7.72
C ARG A 99 -7.70 4.44 -8.90
N SER A 100 -7.13 3.24 -8.99
CA SER A 100 -7.46 2.28 -10.04
C SER A 100 -8.92 1.82 -9.98
N ARG A 101 -9.48 1.76 -8.76
CA ARG A 101 -10.88 1.44 -8.48
C ARG A 101 -11.84 2.64 -8.57
N ARG A 102 -11.34 3.81 -8.99
CA ARG A 102 -12.10 5.09 -9.03
C ARG A 102 -12.57 5.58 -7.65
N MET A 103 -11.77 5.32 -6.61
CA MET A 103 -12.03 5.74 -5.23
C MET A 103 -11.06 6.85 -4.81
N ASP A 104 -11.05 7.97 -5.56
CA ASP A 104 -10.08 9.05 -5.35
C ASP A 104 -10.17 9.67 -3.93
N ASP A 105 -11.36 9.75 -3.34
CA ASP A 105 -11.56 10.25 -1.98
C ASP A 105 -10.88 9.35 -0.93
N ARG A 106 -10.97 8.03 -1.08
CA ARG A 106 -10.28 7.08 -0.19
C ARG A 106 -8.76 7.15 -0.39
N ALA A 107 -8.29 7.32 -1.62
CA ALA A 107 -6.87 7.53 -1.88
C ALA A 107 -6.35 8.80 -1.19
N ALA A 108 -7.11 9.90 -1.24
CA ALA A 108 -6.76 11.14 -0.55
C ALA A 108 -6.81 11.00 0.98
N ALA A 109 -7.76 10.23 1.52
CA ALA A 109 -7.83 9.95 2.95
C ALA A 109 -6.58 9.21 3.46
N VAL A 110 -6.06 8.24 2.71
CA VAL A 110 -4.80 7.57 3.04
C VAL A 110 -3.65 8.57 3.09
N ASP A 111 -3.54 9.49 2.12
CA ASP A 111 -2.50 10.51 2.15
C ASP A 111 -2.63 11.44 3.37
N ALA A 112 -3.87 11.85 3.70
CA ALA A 112 -4.16 12.70 4.85
C ALA A 112 -3.76 12.06 6.18
N VAL A 113 -3.94 10.75 6.34
CA VAL A 113 -3.48 9.99 7.52
C VAL A 113 -1.98 10.18 7.72
N PHE A 114 -1.17 9.99 6.68
CA PHE A 114 0.30 10.09 6.81
C PHE A 114 0.82 11.54 6.83
N ASP A 115 0.03 12.50 6.37
CA ASP A 115 0.35 13.92 6.42
C ASP A 115 -0.03 14.58 7.75
N GLU A 116 -0.72 13.83 8.63
CA GLU A 116 -1.04 14.28 9.98
C GLU A 116 0.22 14.56 10.82
N GLU A 117 0.22 15.70 11.53
CA GLU A 117 1.32 16.11 12.40
C GLU A 117 1.39 15.25 13.67
N LEU A 118 2.54 14.61 13.87
CA LEU A 118 2.89 13.89 15.11
C LEU A 118 3.49 14.86 16.13
N LEU A 119 4.34 15.77 15.65
CA LEU A 119 4.95 16.85 16.41
C LEU A 119 4.77 18.13 15.61
N GLN A 120 4.92 19.29 16.26
CA GLN A 120 4.74 20.59 15.62
C GLN A 120 5.51 20.69 14.29
N GLY A 121 4.78 20.72 13.17
CA GLY A 121 5.34 20.81 11.82
C GLY A 121 6.00 19.54 11.27
N ILE A 122 5.83 18.38 11.90
CA ILE A 122 6.45 17.11 11.48
C ILE A 122 5.36 16.02 11.38
N SER A 123 5.11 15.58 10.14
CA SER A 123 4.12 14.54 9.88
C SER A 123 4.65 13.11 10.06
N LEU A 124 3.73 12.15 10.20
CA LEU A 124 4.06 10.72 10.23
C LEU A 124 4.91 10.30 9.03
N ARG A 125 4.55 10.78 7.82
CA ARG A 125 5.29 10.55 6.57
C ARG A 125 6.75 10.95 6.70
N VAL A 126 7.03 12.12 7.26
CA VAL A 126 8.40 12.63 7.42
C VAL A 126 9.20 11.74 8.38
N VAL A 127 8.61 11.36 9.51
CA VAL A 127 9.28 10.51 10.51
C VAL A 127 9.60 9.12 9.94
N ILE A 128 8.62 8.45 9.34
CA ILE A 128 8.80 7.09 8.78
C ILE A 128 9.84 7.10 7.65
N LYS A 129 9.76 8.06 6.72
CA LYS A 129 10.73 8.15 5.62
C LYS A 129 12.13 8.43 6.14
N ALA A 130 12.28 9.36 7.08
CA ALA A 130 13.57 9.68 7.66
C ALA A 130 14.20 8.47 8.35
N TRP A 131 13.43 7.71 9.13
CA TRP A 131 13.92 6.52 9.80
C TRP A 131 14.32 5.43 8.81
N VAL A 132 13.42 5.04 7.92
CA VAL A 132 13.66 3.93 6.98
C VAL A 132 14.79 4.27 6.02
N ASP A 133 14.78 5.46 5.42
CA ASP A 133 15.83 5.83 4.45
C ASP A 133 17.19 5.96 5.13
N LYS A 134 17.27 6.73 6.22
CA LYS A 134 18.56 7.06 6.84
C LYS A 134 19.12 5.91 7.69
N ARG A 135 18.29 5.13 8.37
CA ARG A 135 18.75 4.14 9.37
C ARG A 135 18.46 2.69 9.05
N VAL A 136 17.67 2.39 8.01
CA VAL A 136 17.43 1.00 7.60
C VAL A 136 18.04 0.73 6.24
N VAL A 137 17.83 1.61 5.26
CA VAL A 137 18.27 1.39 3.88
C VAL A 137 19.71 1.87 3.66
N HIS A 138 20.02 3.12 4.01
CA HIS A 138 21.31 3.71 3.68
C HIS A 138 22.36 3.66 4.79
N MET A 139 21.93 3.58 6.06
CA MET A 139 22.82 3.72 7.22
C MET A 139 23.65 5.01 7.17
N ASP A 140 22.95 6.14 6.96
CA ASP A 140 23.55 7.46 6.85
C ASP A 140 24.34 7.82 8.12
N TRP A 141 25.47 8.48 7.93
CA TRP A 141 26.17 9.14 9.02
C TRP A 141 25.37 10.36 9.49
N LEU A 142 25.14 10.46 10.80
CA LEU A 142 24.39 11.54 11.45
C LEU A 142 25.22 12.11 12.60
N TRP A 143 24.98 13.36 12.96
CA TRP A 143 25.46 13.91 14.22
C TRP A 143 24.69 13.28 15.39
N ASP A 144 25.34 13.15 16.56
CA ASP A 144 24.75 12.53 17.75
C ASP A 144 23.39 13.16 18.12
N ASP A 145 23.28 14.48 18.05
CA ASP A 145 22.02 15.19 18.34
C ASP A 145 20.90 14.86 17.35
N ASP A 146 21.23 14.75 16.06
CA ASP A 146 20.27 14.38 15.00
C ASP A 146 19.80 12.94 15.17
N GLU A 147 20.70 12.04 15.57
CA GLU A 147 20.39 10.65 15.85
C GLU A 147 19.41 10.55 17.04
N VAL A 148 19.70 11.23 18.15
CA VAL A 148 18.82 11.28 19.32
C VAL A 148 17.43 11.83 18.97
N ILE A 149 17.36 12.90 18.18
CA ILE A 149 16.08 13.47 17.73
C ILE A 149 15.29 12.45 16.89
N LEU A 150 15.97 11.75 15.98
CA LEU A 150 15.34 10.76 15.12
C LEU A 150 14.77 9.58 15.92
N PHE A 151 15.53 9.08 16.90
CA PHE A 151 15.08 8.03 17.83
C PHE A 151 13.85 8.46 18.63
N LYS A 152 13.86 9.66 19.22
CA LYS A 152 12.71 10.18 20.00
C LYS A 152 11.45 10.29 19.15
N ARG A 153 11.58 10.76 17.91
CA ARG A 153 10.42 10.85 16.98
C ARG A 153 9.82 9.49 16.68
N MET A 154 10.68 8.48 16.48
CA MET A 154 10.23 7.11 16.27
C MET A 154 9.57 6.51 17.50
N GLU A 155 10.13 6.76 18.68
CA GLU A 155 9.54 6.33 19.94
C GLU A 155 8.13 6.91 20.11
N SER A 156 7.95 8.22 19.87
CA SER A 156 6.63 8.86 19.88
C SER A 156 5.66 8.28 18.85
N LEU A 157 6.14 7.91 17.66
CA LEU A 157 5.32 7.31 16.60
C LEU A 157 4.76 5.93 16.99
N ILE A 158 5.53 5.15 17.74
CA ILE A 158 5.24 3.74 18.02
C ILE A 158 4.62 3.53 19.39
N PHE A 159 5.04 4.29 20.40
CA PHE A 159 4.77 3.99 21.82
C PHE A 159 4.01 5.07 22.57
N ASP A 160 3.85 6.28 22.04
CA ASP A 160 3.03 7.29 22.71
C ASP A 160 1.55 6.88 22.57
N GLY A 161 0.94 6.47 23.69
CA GLY A 161 -0.34 5.76 23.78
C GLY A 161 -1.60 6.54 23.39
N GLY A 162 -1.49 7.51 22.48
CA GLY A 162 -2.65 8.21 21.91
C GLY A 162 -3.39 7.37 20.87
N ILE A 163 -4.52 7.89 20.39
CA ILE A 163 -5.35 7.34 19.28
C ILE A 163 -4.53 7.15 17.98
N LYS A 164 -3.30 7.70 17.91
CA LYS A 164 -2.44 7.77 16.73
C LYS A 164 -1.18 6.89 16.82
N ASN A 165 -1.25 5.77 17.52
CA ASN A 165 -0.22 4.74 17.42
C ASN A 165 -0.17 4.22 15.98
N LEU A 166 1.01 4.21 15.34
CA LEU A 166 1.17 3.73 13.96
C LEU A 166 0.52 2.35 13.74
N LEU A 167 0.64 1.42 14.68
CA LEU A 167 0.07 0.08 14.55
C LEU A 167 -1.46 0.12 14.48
N VAL A 168 -2.11 1.00 15.24
CA VAL A 168 -3.57 1.19 15.21
C VAL A 168 -3.98 1.76 13.85
N VAL A 169 -3.28 2.81 13.39
CA VAL A 169 -3.51 3.40 12.07
C VAL A 169 -3.40 2.36 10.95
N LEU A 170 -2.38 1.50 11.01
CA LEU A 170 -2.20 0.43 10.03
C LEU A 170 -3.34 -0.60 10.09
N LEU A 171 -3.82 -0.98 11.28
CA LEU A 171 -4.96 -1.88 11.43
C LEU A 171 -6.26 -1.28 10.88
N GLU A 172 -6.48 0.02 11.05
CA GLU A 172 -7.64 0.73 10.49
C GLU A 172 -7.60 0.72 8.95
N LEU A 173 -6.44 1.05 8.36
CA LEU A 173 -6.23 0.97 6.92
C LEU A 173 -6.41 -0.46 6.40
N ILE A 174 -6.00 -1.47 7.19
CA ILE A 174 -6.21 -2.87 6.86
C ILE A 174 -7.69 -3.21 6.81
N ALA A 175 -8.44 -2.85 7.85
CA ALA A 175 -9.87 -3.10 7.92
C ALA A 175 -10.62 -2.41 6.78
N GLU A 176 -10.24 -1.17 6.45
CA GLU A 176 -10.84 -0.43 5.33
C GLU A 176 -10.59 -1.13 3.99
N TYR A 177 -9.38 -1.58 3.73
CA TYR A 177 -9.07 -2.32 2.50
C TYR A 177 -9.81 -3.66 2.43
N GLU A 178 -9.91 -4.39 3.54
CA GLU A 178 -10.67 -5.66 3.60
C GLU A 178 -12.18 -5.44 3.34
N GLU A 179 -12.75 -4.33 3.82
CA GLU A 179 -14.12 -3.91 3.50
C GLU A 179 -14.29 -3.71 1.99
N VAL A 180 -13.35 -2.99 1.35
CA VAL A 180 -13.35 -2.75 -0.10
C VAL A 180 -13.28 -4.06 -0.87
N VAL A 181 -12.37 -4.96 -0.52
CA VAL A 181 -12.24 -6.27 -1.18
C VAL A 181 -13.50 -7.10 -1.02
N SER A 182 -14.08 -7.16 0.18
CA SER A 182 -15.32 -7.90 0.44
C SER A 182 -16.45 -7.41 -0.46
N ARG A 183 -16.63 -6.08 -0.53
CA ARG A 183 -17.74 -5.45 -1.27
C ARG A 183 -17.53 -5.47 -2.78
N PHE A 184 -16.33 -5.18 -3.25
CA PHE A 184 -16.05 -4.91 -4.67
C PHE A 184 -15.22 -6.00 -5.36
N GLY A 185 -14.84 -7.06 -4.66
CA GLY A 185 -14.00 -8.14 -5.20
C GLY A 185 -12.51 -7.91 -4.94
N GLU A 186 -11.71 -8.97 -5.11
CA GLU A 186 -10.28 -9.02 -4.82
C GLU A 186 -9.44 -8.03 -5.62
N ASN A 187 -9.91 -7.64 -6.81
CA ASN A 187 -9.22 -6.68 -7.64
C ASN A 187 -10.18 -5.93 -8.59
N VAL A 188 -9.66 -4.94 -9.31
CA VAL A 188 -10.46 -4.15 -10.26
C VAL A 188 -11.13 -4.98 -11.37
N GLN A 189 -10.55 -6.11 -11.81
CA GLN A 189 -11.21 -6.95 -12.84
C GLN A 189 -12.46 -7.59 -12.26
N GLU A 190 -12.36 -8.15 -11.05
CA GLU A 190 -13.53 -8.72 -10.37
C GLU A 190 -14.59 -7.64 -10.07
N GLN A 191 -14.16 -6.43 -9.72
CA GLN A 191 -15.07 -5.29 -9.57
C GLN A 191 -15.83 -5.01 -10.87
N MET A 192 -15.14 -4.95 -12.01
CA MET A 192 -15.76 -4.76 -13.31
C MET A 192 -16.73 -5.90 -13.65
N GLU A 193 -16.34 -7.15 -13.41
CA GLU A 193 -17.21 -8.31 -13.63
C GLU A 193 -18.48 -8.25 -12.79
N ARG A 194 -18.37 -7.88 -11.50
CA ARG A 194 -19.52 -7.69 -10.60
C ARG A 194 -20.45 -6.59 -11.11
N VAL A 195 -19.90 -5.47 -11.57
CA VAL A 195 -20.68 -4.36 -12.18
C VAL A 195 -21.38 -4.83 -13.45
N PHE A 196 -20.68 -5.52 -14.35
CA PHE A 196 -21.30 -6.05 -15.57
C PHE A 196 -22.43 -7.03 -15.24
N ARG A 197 -22.21 -7.98 -14.33
CA ARG A 197 -23.26 -8.91 -13.89
C ARG A 197 -24.48 -8.17 -13.33
N ALA A 198 -24.28 -7.15 -12.52
CA ALA A 198 -25.37 -6.34 -11.97
C ALA A 198 -26.13 -5.57 -13.07
N MET A 199 -25.42 -5.00 -14.04
CA MET A 199 -26.03 -4.26 -15.17
C MET A 199 -26.77 -5.16 -16.16
N THR A 200 -26.30 -6.40 -16.35
CA THR A 200 -26.92 -7.37 -17.27
C THR A 200 -27.96 -8.26 -16.60
N GLY A 201 -28.33 -7.97 -15.35
CA GLY A 201 -29.39 -8.66 -14.62
C GLY A 201 -29.01 -10.05 -14.06
N GLY A 202 -27.73 -10.41 -14.05
CA GLY A 202 -27.23 -11.70 -13.57
C GLY A 202 -27.84 -12.90 -14.31
N MET A 203 -27.09 -13.53 -15.22
CA MET A 203 -27.45 -14.91 -15.55
C MET A 203 -27.28 -15.75 -14.28
N GLU A 204 -28.39 -16.07 -13.62
CA GLU A 204 -28.53 -17.33 -12.90
C GLU A 204 -28.22 -18.44 -13.90
N ALA A 205 -26.95 -18.79 -14.01
CA ALA A 205 -26.59 -20.09 -14.51
C ALA A 205 -26.86 -21.07 -13.37
N GLU A 206 -28.13 -21.46 -13.24
CA GLU A 206 -28.48 -22.75 -12.67
C GLU A 206 -27.75 -23.83 -13.49
N SER A 207 -26.81 -24.53 -12.85
CA SER A 207 -26.46 -25.92 -13.16
C SER A 207 -25.73 -26.54 -11.99
#